data_AF-A0AAV0YPP6-F1
#
_entry.id   AF-A0AAV0YPP6-F1
#
_cell.length_a   1.000
_cell.length_b   1.000
_cell.length_c   1.000
_cell.angle_alpha   90.00
_cell.angle_beta   90.00
_cell.angle_gamma   90.00
#
_symmetry.space_group_name_H-M   'P 1'
#
loop_
_entity.id
_entity.type
_entity.pdbx_description
1 polymer ?
#
loop_
_entity_poly.entity_id
_entity_poly.type
_entity_poly.pdbx_seq_one_letter_code
_entity_poly.pdbx_strand_id
1 'polypeptide(L)'
;MTAEAQSEFQPQQQLAGENVNNNQNVQQLKYLQFVQFATIHALKRCAILYSYAKERSGPLQTSVDTVEEAVKTVIGPVYDKFHQVPVELLKYVDRKVDESVSELDRHVPTNVKKVSTQARSVVTEVHRAGVVESASGLAKTVYSKYEPKAKVYAAREERKQESEPFL
;
A
#
# COMPACT_ATOMS: atom_id res chain seq x y z
N MET A 1 -38.78 -30.17 59.31
CA MET A 1 -40.08 -30.11 58.60
C MET A 1 -39.81 -29.28 57.35
N THR A 2 -39.48 -29.95 56.23
CA THR A 2 -40.36 -30.27 55.06
C THR A 2 -40.40 -29.10 54.07
N ALA A 3 -40.31 -29.24 52.75
CA ALA A 3 -40.01 -30.32 51.82
C ALA A 3 -39.77 -29.68 50.43
N GLU A 4 -39.27 -30.49 49.51
CA GLU A 4 -38.81 -30.28 48.13
C GLU A 4 -39.84 -29.70 47.15
N ALA A 5 -39.36 -29.07 46.05
CA ALA A 5 -39.70 -29.45 44.66
C ALA A 5 -38.93 -28.62 43.61
N GLN A 6 -38.34 -29.32 42.63
CA GLN A 6 -37.68 -28.83 41.42
C GLN A 6 -38.70 -28.30 40.37
N SER A 7 -38.26 -27.40 39.48
CA SER A 7 -38.80 -27.32 38.11
C SER A 7 -37.78 -26.68 37.16
N GLU A 8 -37.21 -27.53 36.29
CA GLU A 8 -36.55 -27.14 35.04
C GLU A 8 -37.53 -26.43 34.11
N PHE A 9 -37.09 -25.37 33.43
CA PHE A 9 -37.53 -25.08 32.07
C PHE A 9 -36.53 -24.17 31.34
N GLN A 10 -35.81 -24.74 30.37
CA GLN A 10 -35.36 -23.98 29.20
C GLN A 10 -36.55 -23.80 28.25
N PRO A 11 -36.55 -22.73 27.43
CA PRO A 11 -36.36 -23.03 26.01
C PRO A 11 -35.32 -22.13 25.32
N GLN A 12 -34.59 -22.78 24.43
CA GLN A 12 -33.77 -22.20 23.37
C GLN A 12 -34.63 -21.33 22.44
N GLN A 13 -34.06 -20.23 21.93
CA GLN A 13 -34.22 -19.91 20.52
C GLN A 13 -32.96 -19.24 19.97
N GLN A 14 -32.23 -20.09 19.26
CA GLN A 14 -31.14 -19.84 18.36
C GLN A 14 -31.62 -18.95 17.20
N LEU A 15 -30.93 -17.84 16.95
CA LEU A 15 -30.96 -17.18 15.65
C LEU A 15 -29.53 -16.88 15.22
N ALA A 16 -29.14 -17.57 14.15
CA ALA A 16 -28.13 -17.21 13.13
C ALA A 16 -26.87 -16.48 13.66
N GLY A 17 -25.69 -17.10 13.76
CA GLY A 17 -25.17 -18.05 12.79
C GLY A 17 -24.79 -17.37 11.47
N GLU A 18 -24.17 -16.19 11.48
CA GLU A 18 -23.33 -15.73 10.35
C GLU A 18 -22.43 -14.54 10.76
N ASN A 19 -21.25 -14.79 11.32
CA ASN A 19 -20.11 -13.85 11.17
C ASN A 19 -18.73 -14.47 11.48
N VAL A 20 -18.62 -15.78 11.41
CA VAL A 20 -17.33 -16.45 11.24
C VAL A 20 -17.31 -16.82 9.77
N ASN A 21 -16.69 -15.99 8.91
CA ASN A 21 -16.03 -16.41 7.64
C ASN A 21 -15.65 -15.29 6.65
N ASN A 22 -15.78 -13.99 6.98
CA ASN A 22 -15.31 -12.94 6.06
C ASN A 22 -13.77 -12.77 6.03
N ASN A 23 -13.04 -13.45 6.92
CA ASN A 23 -11.57 -13.43 6.95
C ASN A 23 -10.90 -14.74 6.52
N GLN A 24 -11.65 -15.75 6.09
CA GLN A 24 -11.07 -17.04 5.66
C GLN A 24 -10.73 -17.08 4.16
N ASN A 25 -11.19 -16.11 3.36
CA ASN A 25 -10.97 -16.06 1.90
C ASN A 25 -9.80 -15.16 1.45
N VAL A 26 -9.04 -14.60 2.39
CA VAL A 26 -7.70 -14.06 2.12
C VAL A 26 -6.67 -15.21 1.97
N GLN A 27 -7.10 -16.45 2.16
CA GLN A 27 -6.25 -17.63 2.03
C GLN A 27 -5.92 -17.93 0.57
N GLN A 28 -4.69 -17.54 0.23
CA GLN A 28 -3.81 -18.01 -0.84
C GLN A 28 -4.09 -17.55 -2.28
N LEU A 29 -3.94 -16.24 -2.54
CA LEU A 29 -3.42 -15.82 -3.84
C LEU A 29 -1.99 -16.34 -3.96
N LYS A 30 -1.60 -17.00 -5.05
CA LYS A 30 -0.25 -17.54 -5.24
C LYS A 30 0.72 -16.48 -5.79
N TYR A 31 0.23 -15.58 -6.64
CA TYR A 31 1.03 -14.55 -7.33
C TYR A 31 0.65 -13.13 -6.90
N LEU A 32 -0.62 -12.88 -6.58
CA LEU A 32 -1.17 -11.55 -6.31
C LEU A 32 -1.22 -11.18 -4.81
N GLN A 33 -0.54 -11.93 -3.94
CA GLN A 33 -0.42 -11.59 -2.50
C GLN A 33 0.13 -10.18 -2.27
N PHE A 34 1.12 -9.75 -3.06
CA PHE A 34 1.70 -8.42 -2.95
C PHE A 34 0.67 -7.32 -3.27
N VAL A 35 -0.32 -7.59 -4.13
CA VAL A 35 -1.37 -6.63 -4.49
C VAL A 35 -2.27 -6.39 -3.28
N GLN A 36 -2.68 -7.44 -2.58
CA GLN A 36 -3.45 -7.29 -1.34
C GLN A 36 -2.66 -6.50 -0.30
N PHE A 37 -1.40 -6.89 -0.07
CA PHE A 37 -0.54 -6.20 0.88
C PHE A 37 -0.34 -4.72 0.51
N ALA A 38 -0.04 -4.42 -0.76
CA ALA A 38 0.13 -3.06 -1.26
C ALA A 38 -1.16 -2.24 -1.15
N THR A 39 -2.31 -2.84 -1.45
CA THR A 39 -3.62 -2.19 -1.34
C THR A 39 -3.93 -1.81 0.10
N ILE A 40 -3.72 -2.72 1.06
CA ILE A 40 -3.91 -2.44 2.50
C ILE A 40 -2.96 -1.31 2.95
N HIS A 41 -1.69 -1.35 2.53
CA HIS A 41 -0.72 -0.33 2.89
C HIS A 41 -1.05 1.03 2.27
N ALA A 42 -1.46 1.06 1.01
CA ALA A 42 -1.90 2.27 0.32
C ALA A 42 -3.14 2.84 1.02
N LEU A 43 -4.16 2.01 1.26
CA LEU A 43 -5.38 2.43 1.95
C LEU A 43 -5.09 3.01 3.34
N LYS A 44 -4.21 2.35 4.12
CA LYS A 44 -3.78 2.86 5.43
C LYS A 44 -3.09 4.22 5.31
N ARG A 45 -2.16 4.39 4.37
CA ARG A 45 -1.46 5.66 4.14
C ARG A 45 -2.43 6.76 3.69
N CYS A 46 -3.34 6.43 2.77
CA CYS A 46 -4.38 7.35 2.31
C CYS A 46 -5.32 7.74 3.45
N ALA A 47 -5.74 6.80 4.31
CA ALA A 47 -6.57 7.09 5.47
C ALA A 47 -5.87 8.04 6.45
N ILE A 48 -4.60 7.79 6.75
CA ILE A 48 -3.80 8.69 7.60
C ILE A 48 -3.70 10.09 6.97
N LEU A 49 -3.40 10.16 5.67
CA LEU A 49 -3.29 11.44 4.96
C LEU A 49 -4.62 12.19 4.89
N TYR A 50 -5.72 11.47 4.64
CA TYR A 50 -7.07 12.02 4.62
C TYR A 50 -7.47 12.55 5.99
N SER A 51 -7.31 11.76 7.05
CA SER A 51 -7.62 12.19 8.42
C SER A 51 -6.80 13.41 8.83
N TYR A 52 -5.51 13.45 8.47
CA TYR A 52 -4.65 14.60 8.72
C TYR A 52 -5.13 15.85 7.96
N ALA A 53 -5.45 15.72 6.67
CA ALA A 53 -5.96 16.83 5.88
C ALA A 53 -7.32 17.32 6.41
N LYS A 54 -8.21 16.39 6.76
CA LYS A 54 -9.54 16.67 7.30
C LYS A 54 -9.48 17.42 8.63
N GLU A 55 -8.62 16.99 9.57
CA GLU A 55 -8.41 17.67 10.86
C GLU A 55 -7.82 19.08 10.69
N ARG A 56 -7.03 19.29 9.63
CA ARG A 56 -6.42 20.60 9.30
C ARG A 56 -7.29 21.49 8.40
N SER A 57 -8.47 21.03 7.99
CA SER A 57 -9.32 21.74 7.04
C SER A 57 -10.16 22.88 7.65
N GLY A 58 -10.15 23.05 8.98
CA GLY A 58 -10.83 24.14 9.67
C GLY A 58 -12.34 24.16 9.37
N PRO A 59 -12.94 25.32 9.00
CA PRO A 59 -14.38 25.42 8.70
C PRO A 59 -14.89 24.46 7.60
N LEU A 60 -14.00 23.95 6.75
CA LEU A 60 -14.35 23.02 5.67
C LEU A 60 -14.54 21.58 6.16
N GLN A 61 -14.10 21.24 7.37
CA GLN A 61 -14.27 19.91 7.95
C GLN A 61 -15.73 19.46 7.97
N THR A 62 -16.65 20.35 8.39
CA THR A 62 -18.09 20.08 8.45
C THR A 62 -18.70 19.78 7.08
N SER A 63 -18.18 20.43 6.02
CA SER A 63 -18.61 20.14 4.65
C SER A 63 -18.13 18.77 4.19
N VAL A 64 -16.88 18.41 4.54
CA VAL A 64 -16.32 17.08 4.25
C VAL A 64 -17.09 15.98 4.99
N ASP A 65 -17.46 16.18 6.26
CA ASP A 65 -18.29 15.25 7.03
C ASP A 65 -19.65 15.00 6.39
N THR A 66 -20.33 16.07 5.95
CA THR A 66 -21.64 15.96 5.31
C THR A 66 -21.58 15.16 4.02
N VAL A 67 -20.55 15.41 3.20
CA VAL A 67 -20.35 14.67 1.94
C VAL A 67 -19.96 13.22 2.21
N GLU A 68 -19.11 12.96 3.21
CA GLU A 68 -18.73 11.61 3.62
C GLU A 68 -19.95 10.78 4.01
N GLU A 69 -20.84 11.34 4.83
CA GLU A 69 -22.07 10.66 5.25
C GLU A 69 -23.06 10.45 4.09
N ALA A 70 -23.19 11.43 3.18
CA ALA A 70 -24.02 11.27 1.98
C ALA A 70 -23.49 10.15 1.08
N VAL A 71 -22.18 10.14 0.83
CA VAL A 71 -21.52 9.11 0.02
C VAL A 71 -21.65 7.74 0.68
N LYS A 72 -21.46 7.64 1.99
CA LYS A 72 -21.64 6.41 2.76
C LYS A 72 -23.07 5.88 2.69
N THR A 73 -24.08 6.76 2.70
CA THR A 73 -25.48 6.37 2.56
C THR A 73 -25.79 5.82 1.16
N VAL A 74 -25.22 6.44 0.11
CA VAL A 74 -25.45 6.02 -1.28
C VAL A 74 -24.67 4.74 -1.62
N ILE A 75 -23.41 4.66 -1.19
CA ILE A 75 -22.49 3.59 -1.57
C ILE A 75 -22.50 2.44 -0.57
N GLY A 76 -22.84 2.66 0.69
CA GLY A 76 -22.90 1.63 1.73
C GLY A 76 -23.67 0.38 1.30
N PRO A 77 -24.92 0.51 0.81
CA PRO A 77 -25.70 -0.63 0.33
C PRO A 77 -25.07 -1.34 -0.89
N VAL A 78 -24.32 -0.61 -1.71
CA VAL A 78 -23.60 -1.18 -2.87
C VAL A 78 -22.40 -1.98 -2.39
N TYR A 79 -21.64 -1.46 -1.44
CA TYR A 79 -20.52 -2.18 -0.84
C TYR A 79 -21.00 -3.45 -0.13
N ASP A 80 -22.08 -3.38 0.65
CA ASP A 80 -22.63 -4.54 1.35
C ASP A 80 -23.03 -5.66 0.37
N LYS A 81 -23.54 -5.32 -0.81
CA LYS A 81 -23.90 -6.30 -1.84
C LYS A 81 -22.71 -6.85 -2.62
N PHE A 82 -21.67 -6.04 -2.84
CA PHE A 82 -20.60 -6.37 -3.81
C PHE A 82 -19.21 -6.50 -3.19
N HIS A 83 -19.03 -6.36 -1.87
CA HIS A 83 -17.71 -6.41 -1.22
C HIS A 83 -16.91 -7.70 -1.49
N GLN A 84 -17.60 -8.80 -1.82
CA GLN A 84 -16.96 -10.09 -2.14
C GLN A 84 -16.46 -10.17 -3.58
N VAL A 85 -17.06 -9.41 -4.50
CA VAL A 85 -16.74 -9.47 -5.94
C VAL A 85 -15.28 -9.12 -6.24
N PRO A 86 -14.68 -8.05 -5.67
CA PRO A 86 -13.27 -7.73 -5.90
C PRO A 86 -12.32 -8.84 -5.43
N VAL A 87 -12.65 -9.54 -4.34
CA VAL A 87 -11.82 -10.64 -3.81
C VAL A 87 -11.88 -11.85 -4.75
N GLU A 88 -13.08 -12.21 -5.21
CA GLU A 88 -13.26 -13.33 -6.14
C GLU A 88 -12.64 -13.05 -7.51
N LEU A 89 -12.73 -11.81 -8.01
CA LEU A 89 -12.05 -11.41 -9.23
C LEU A 89 -10.53 -11.53 -9.08
N LEU A 90 -9.98 -11.13 -7.94
CA LEU A 90 -8.53 -11.22 -7.70
C LEU A 90 -8.06 -12.68 -7.68
N LYS A 91 -8.84 -13.59 -7.08
CA LYS A 91 -8.57 -15.04 -7.14
C LYS A 91 -8.64 -15.59 -8.56
N TYR A 92 -9.63 -15.15 -9.33
CA TYR A 92 -9.76 -15.56 -10.73
C TYR A 92 -8.53 -15.17 -11.56
N VAL A 93 -8.08 -13.91 -11.44
CA VAL A 93 -6.89 -13.43 -12.13
C VAL A 93 -5.65 -14.17 -11.63
N ASP A 94 -5.51 -14.38 -10.33
CA ASP A 94 -4.39 -15.12 -9.74
C ASP A 94 -4.29 -16.56 -10.28
N ARG A 95 -5.41 -17.27 -10.39
CA ARG A 95 -5.47 -18.59 -11.03
C ARG A 95 -5.10 -18.53 -12.52
N LYS A 96 -5.55 -17.51 -13.24
CA LYS A 96 -5.18 -17.32 -14.66
C LYS A 96 -3.70 -17.06 -14.84
N VAL A 97 -3.08 -16.33 -13.91
CA VAL A 97 -1.63 -16.14 -13.87
C VAL A 97 -0.93 -17.48 -13.59
N ASP A 98 -1.43 -18.30 -12.65
CA ASP A 98 -0.89 -19.64 -12.39
C ASP A 98 -0.92 -20.54 -13.63
N GLU A 99 -2.08 -20.61 -14.31
CA GLU A 99 -2.24 -21.34 -15.57
C GLU A 99 -1.22 -20.86 -16.62
N SER A 100 -1.09 -19.55 -16.80
CA SER A 100 -0.16 -18.95 -17.77
C SER A 100 1.31 -19.25 -17.44
N VAL A 101 1.69 -19.17 -16.17
CA VAL A 101 3.06 -19.49 -15.71
C VAL A 101 3.36 -20.98 -15.88
N SER A 102 2.38 -21.85 -15.60
CA SER A 102 2.52 -23.29 -15.78
C SER A 102 2.64 -23.70 -17.25
N GLU A 103 1.86 -23.05 -18.12
CA GLU A 103 1.93 -23.27 -19.56
C GLU A 103 3.26 -22.78 -20.13
N LEU A 104 3.74 -21.63 -19.67
CA LEU A 104 5.06 -21.12 -20.02
C LEU A 104 6.15 -22.11 -19.59
N ASP A 105 6.18 -22.56 -18.33
CA ASP A 105 7.19 -23.52 -17.84
C ASP A 105 7.18 -24.85 -18.62
N ARG A 106 6.01 -25.29 -19.11
CA ARG A 106 5.89 -26.46 -19.98
C ARG A 106 6.45 -26.24 -21.40
N HIS A 107 6.37 -25.02 -21.93
CA HIS A 107 6.77 -24.71 -23.31
C HIS A 107 8.16 -24.08 -23.42
N VAL A 108 8.78 -23.60 -22.34
CA VAL A 108 10.16 -23.11 -22.43
C VAL A 108 11.14 -24.27 -22.18
N PRO A 109 11.94 -24.66 -23.19
CA PRO A 109 12.98 -25.66 -22.97
C PRO A 109 13.97 -25.14 -21.92
N THR A 110 14.48 -26.06 -21.09
CA THR A 110 15.37 -25.88 -19.92
C THR A 110 16.57 -24.92 -20.14
N ASN A 111 16.85 -24.58 -21.40
CA ASN A 111 17.89 -23.69 -21.89
C ASN A 111 17.81 -22.26 -21.32
N VAL A 112 16.62 -21.68 -21.14
CA VAL A 112 16.48 -20.32 -20.57
C VAL A 112 16.77 -20.26 -19.06
N LYS A 113 16.58 -21.38 -18.33
CA LYS A 113 16.91 -21.47 -16.90
C LYS A 113 18.42 -21.27 -16.69
N LYS A 114 19.27 -21.71 -17.63
CA LYS A 114 20.73 -21.51 -17.58
C LYS A 114 21.16 -20.07 -17.87
N VAL A 115 20.47 -19.38 -18.79
CA VAL A 115 20.76 -17.98 -19.12
C VAL A 115 20.34 -17.03 -17.98
N SER A 116 19.25 -17.34 -17.29
CA SER A 116 18.80 -16.61 -16.10
C SER A 116 19.80 -16.70 -14.93
N THR A 117 20.33 -17.89 -14.61
CA THR A 117 21.36 -18.02 -13.57
C THR A 117 22.64 -17.28 -13.94
N GLN A 118 23.02 -17.30 -15.21
CA GLN A 118 24.17 -16.55 -15.70
C GLN A 118 23.94 -15.03 -15.56
N ALA A 119 22.78 -14.52 -15.98
CA ALA A 119 22.41 -13.10 -15.82
C ALA A 119 22.35 -12.66 -14.34
N ARG A 120 21.82 -13.50 -13.44
CA ARG A 120 21.80 -13.25 -11.99
C ARG A 120 23.21 -13.17 -11.41
N SER A 121 24.13 -14.03 -11.86
CA SER A 121 25.54 -13.97 -11.47
C SER A 121 26.17 -12.63 -11.86
N VAL A 122 25.96 -12.17 -13.11
CA VAL A 122 26.54 -10.90 -13.57
C VAL A 122 25.97 -9.70 -12.79
N VAL A 123 24.68 -9.70 -12.44
CA VAL A 123 24.07 -8.64 -11.62
C VAL A 123 24.61 -8.65 -10.18
N THR A 124 24.78 -9.82 -9.56
CA THR A 124 25.35 -9.90 -8.21
C THR A 124 26.81 -9.47 -8.16
N GLU A 125 27.57 -9.71 -9.24
CA GLU A 125 28.96 -9.30 -9.37
C GLU A 125 29.08 -7.78 -9.59
N VAL A 126 28.20 -7.18 -10.41
CA VAL A 126 28.11 -5.71 -10.59
C VAL A 126 27.66 -5.01 -9.30
N HIS A 127 26.75 -5.61 -8.52
CA HIS A 127 26.32 -5.07 -7.24
C HIS A 127 27.43 -5.10 -6.18
N ARG A 128 28.32 -6.09 -6.22
CA ARG A 128 29.43 -6.22 -5.27
C ARG A 128 30.64 -5.35 -5.62
N ALA A 129 30.84 -5.00 -6.89
CA ALA A 129 32.08 -4.38 -7.35
C ALA A 129 31.98 -2.95 -7.91
N GLY A 130 30.80 -2.39 -8.25
CA GLY A 130 30.79 -1.20 -9.15
C GLY A 130 29.93 0.02 -8.82
N VAL A 131 28.80 -0.09 -8.10
CA VAL A 131 27.78 0.98 -8.12
C VAL A 131 27.92 1.99 -6.97
N VAL A 132 28.28 1.55 -5.76
CA VAL A 132 28.36 2.44 -4.58
C VAL A 132 29.48 3.48 -4.74
N GLU A 133 30.62 3.09 -5.30
CA GLU A 133 31.75 3.99 -5.53
C GLU A 133 31.51 4.96 -6.69
N SER A 134 30.89 4.48 -7.78
CA SER A 134 30.56 5.31 -8.95
C SER A 134 29.48 6.36 -8.65
N ALA A 135 28.44 6.01 -7.89
CA ALA A 135 27.38 6.96 -7.51
C ALA A 135 27.89 8.03 -6.53
N SER A 136 28.73 7.64 -5.56
CA SER A 136 29.38 8.56 -4.62
C SER A 136 30.33 9.53 -5.33
N GLY A 137 31.08 9.05 -6.33
CA GLY A 137 31.95 9.89 -7.17
C GLY A 137 31.17 10.92 -8.01
N LEU A 138 30.07 10.51 -8.63
CA LEU A 138 29.20 11.42 -9.39
C LEU A 138 28.55 12.49 -8.50
N ALA A 139 28.02 12.09 -7.34
CA ALA A 139 27.41 13.02 -6.39
C ALA A 139 28.42 14.06 -5.87
N LYS A 140 29.65 13.65 -5.54
CA LYS A 140 30.73 14.58 -5.15
C LYS A 140 31.08 15.56 -6.26
N THR A 141 31.16 15.08 -7.51
CA THR A 141 31.51 15.93 -8.66
C THR A 141 30.45 17.00 -8.92
N VAL A 142 29.17 16.62 -8.83
CA VAL A 142 28.05 17.57 -8.94
C VAL A 142 28.06 18.55 -7.78
N TYR A 143 28.27 18.08 -6.55
CA TYR A 143 28.34 18.93 -5.35
C TYR A 143 29.45 19.98 -5.47
N SER A 144 30.69 19.58 -5.81
CA SER A 144 31.81 20.51 -5.97
C SER A 144 31.61 21.52 -7.10
N LYS A 145 30.85 21.19 -8.15
CA LYS A 145 30.55 22.12 -9.25
C LYS A 145 29.53 23.18 -8.88
N TYR A 146 28.55 22.85 -8.03
CA TYR A 146 27.45 23.74 -7.68
C TYR A 146 27.63 24.47 -6.34
N GLU A 147 28.45 23.96 -5.42
CA GLU A 147 28.80 24.63 -4.16
C GLU A 147 29.27 26.09 -4.34
N PRO A 148 30.25 26.41 -5.20
CA PRO A 148 30.69 27.80 -5.37
C PRO A 148 29.60 28.68 -5.98
N LYS A 149 28.72 28.12 -6.81
CA LYS A 149 27.60 28.87 -7.42
C LYS A 149 26.55 29.21 -6.36
N ALA A 150 26.20 28.26 -5.50
CA ALA A 150 25.26 28.48 -4.40
C ALA A 150 25.77 29.55 -3.42
N LYS A 151 27.06 29.52 -3.07
CA LYS A 151 27.67 30.53 -2.20
C LYS A 151 27.66 31.94 -2.82
N VAL A 152 27.87 32.05 -4.13
CA VAL A 152 27.80 33.35 -4.84
C VAL A 152 26.39 33.93 -4.83
N TYR A 153 25.34 33.10 -4.97
CA TYR A 153 23.96 33.58 -4.84
C TYR A 153 23.63 34.02 -3.41
N ALA A 154 24.00 33.24 -2.39
CA ALA A 154 23.78 33.61 -0.99
C ALA A 154 24.48 34.93 -0.63
N ALA A 155 25.76 35.09 -0.98
CA ALA A 155 26.51 36.32 -0.74
C ALA A 155 25.98 37.53 -1.55
N ARG A 156 25.28 37.30 -2.67
CA ARG A 156 24.66 38.38 -3.45
C ARG A 156 23.38 38.89 -2.81
N GLU A 157 22.61 38.03 -2.15
CA GLU A 157 21.42 38.45 -1.42
C GLU A 157 21.80 39.18 -0.12
N GLU A 158 22.85 38.73 0.59
CA GLU A 158 23.40 39.45 1.75
C GLU A 158 23.94 40.84 1.36
N ARG A 159 24.66 40.98 0.24
CA ARG A 159 25.12 42.29 -0.26
C ARG A 159 24.00 43.19 -0.78
N LYS A 160 22.85 42.64 -1.19
CA LYS A 160 21.67 43.43 -1.54
C LYS A 160 20.96 43.97 -0.30
N GLN A 161 20.91 43.19 0.78
CA GLN A 161 20.34 43.63 2.06
C GLN A 161 21.17 44.72 2.73
N GLU A 162 22.49 44.76 2.53
CA GLU A 162 23.35 45.85 3.03
C GLU A 162 23.38 47.10 2.12
N SER A 163 22.86 47.02 0.88
CA SER A 163 22.90 48.12 -0.09
C SER A 163 21.60 48.93 -0.20
N GLU A 164 20.56 48.60 0.57
CA GLU A 164 19.37 49.43 0.70
C GLU A 164 19.61 50.47 1.82
N PRO A 165 19.81 51.76 1.53
CA PRO A 165 19.86 52.77 2.58
C PRO A 165 18.46 52.92 3.18
N PHE A 166 18.41 52.91 4.52
CA PHE A 166 17.22 53.29 5.29
C PHE A 166 16.67 54.62 4.78
N LEU A 167 15.47 54.58 4.19
CA LEU A 167 14.55 55.70 4.06
C LEU A 167 13.27 55.37 4.82
#